data_AF-A0A2V8UUB0-F1
#
_entry.id   AF-A0A2V8UUB0-F1
#
_cell.length_a   1.000
_cell.length_b   1.000
_cell.length_c   1.000
_cell.angle_alpha   90.00
_cell.angle_beta   90.00
_cell.angle_gamma   90.00
#
_symmetry.space_group_name_H-M   'P 1'
#
loop_
_entity.id
_entity.type
_entity.pdbx_description
1 polymer ?
#
loop_
_entity_poly.entity_id
_entity_poly.type
_entity_poly.pdbx_seq_one_letter_code
_entity_poly.pdbx_strand_id
1 'polypeptide(L)'
;MQTLNGRRIHTLHFSRVQQRGRVSPGIILCALALAIAPHAAAEVNVLTANYNNARTNANPNERALNSVNVSPAQFGKLFTLPVDGFITAQPLYVQNVAIPGKGTHNVVYVATMHNSVYAFDADTQGDSFWHVNLGPAVPA
;
A
#
# COMPACT_ATOMS: atom_id res chain seq x y z
N MET A 1 28.87 11.08 12.84
CA MET A 1 29.56 11.80 11.76
C MET A 1 29.98 10.79 10.70
N GLN A 2 29.18 10.65 9.64
CA GLN A 2 29.61 10.27 8.29
C GLN A 2 28.41 10.44 7.35
N THR A 3 28.54 11.43 6.47
CA THR A 3 27.63 11.78 5.37
C THR A 3 28.21 11.20 4.08
N LEU A 4 27.37 10.61 3.22
CA LEU A 4 27.66 10.42 1.80
C LEU A 4 26.35 10.38 0.99
N ASN A 5 26.24 11.31 0.04
CA ASN A 5 25.42 11.29 -1.18
C ASN A 5 23.88 11.32 -1.10
N GLY A 6 23.34 12.41 -0.52
CA GLY A 6 22.68 13.46 -1.33
C GLY A 6 21.53 13.14 -2.30
N ARG A 7 20.82 12.00 -2.24
CA ARG A 7 19.56 11.80 -2.98
C ARG A 7 18.45 11.35 -2.02
N ARG A 8 17.60 12.30 -1.61
CA ARG A 8 16.39 11.98 -0.85
C ARG A 8 15.32 11.48 -1.83
N ILE A 9 15.10 10.17 -1.87
CA ILE A 9 13.95 9.56 -2.52
C ILE A 9 12.81 9.59 -1.48
N HIS A 10 11.77 10.41 -1.67
CA HIS A 10 10.59 10.30 -0.81
C HIS A 10 9.79 9.08 -1.29
N THR A 11 9.67 8.11 -0.39
CA THR A 11 9.07 6.80 -0.64
C THR A 11 7.70 6.79 0.02
N LEU A 12 6.68 6.25 -0.66
CA LEU A 12 5.40 5.97 -0.01
C LEU A 12 5.45 4.62 0.66
N HIS A 13 5.02 4.61 1.91
CA HIS A 13 5.05 3.43 2.76
C HIS A 13 3.67 2.78 2.76
N PHE A 14 3.59 1.59 2.18
CA PHE A 14 2.45 0.68 2.31
C PHE A 14 2.93 -0.57 3.05
N SER A 15 2.16 -1.02 4.03
CA SER A 15 2.47 -2.16 4.88
C SER A 15 1.27 -3.11 4.92
N ARG A 16 1.50 -4.40 4.64
CA ARG A 16 0.55 -5.52 4.86
C ARG A 16 1.31 -6.62 5.62
N VAL A 17 0.56 -7.45 6.36
CA VAL A 17 1.09 -8.52 7.21
C VAL A 17 1.46 -9.75 6.36
N GLN A 18 2.67 -10.31 6.54
CA GLN A 18 3.09 -11.59 5.94
C GLN A 18 3.22 -12.65 7.04
N GLN A 19 2.32 -13.64 7.05
CA GLN A 19 2.39 -14.78 7.97
C GLN A 19 3.06 -15.99 7.29
N ARG A 20 4.30 -16.31 7.68
CA ARG A 20 4.95 -17.59 7.31
C ARG A 20 4.78 -18.59 8.45
N GLY A 21 3.83 -19.52 8.30
CA GLY A 21 3.67 -20.66 9.20
C GLY A 21 4.55 -21.85 8.79
N ARG A 22 5.39 -22.36 9.69
CA ARG A 22 5.91 -23.74 9.64
C ARG A 22 4.89 -24.63 10.36
N VAL A 23 4.38 -25.66 9.69
CA VAL A 23 3.51 -26.68 10.28
C VAL A 23 4.27 -28.01 10.43
N SER A 24 4.17 -28.61 11.61
CA SER A 24 4.62 -29.98 11.91
C SER A 24 3.42 -30.94 11.90
N PRO A 25 3.57 -32.22 11.49
CA PRO A 25 2.44 -33.11 11.28
C PRO A 25 2.14 -33.96 12.53
N GLY A 26 0.89 -33.91 13.00
CA GLY A 26 0.36 -34.78 14.04
C GLY A 26 -1.16 -34.71 14.06
N ILE A 27 -1.80 -35.78 13.58
CA ILE A 27 -3.23 -35.92 13.25
C ILE A 27 -4.06 -36.25 14.50
N ILE A 28 -5.14 -35.50 14.82
CA ILE A 28 -6.44 -35.95 15.41
C ILE A 28 -7.50 -34.87 15.06
N LEU A 29 -8.33 -35.04 14.02
CA LEU A 29 -9.69 -35.63 13.97
C LEU A 29 -10.86 -34.64 14.24
N CYS A 30 -11.52 -34.27 13.13
CA CYS A 30 -12.88 -33.73 12.90
C CYS A 30 -13.74 -33.22 14.08
N ALA A 31 -14.01 -31.90 14.07
CA ALA A 31 -15.35 -31.29 14.03
C ALA A 31 -15.38 -29.88 14.68
N LEU A 32 -14.57 -28.95 14.18
CA LEU A 32 -14.85 -27.51 14.28
C LEU A 32 -14.01 -26.77 13.24
N ALA A 33 -14.25 -27.03 11.95
CA ALA A 33 -13.82 -26.11 10.91
C ALA A 33 -14.79 -24.93 10.90
N LEU A 34 -14.86 -24.17 12.00
CA LEU A 34 -15.36 -22.82 11.95
C LEU A 34 -14.37 -22.09 11.05
N ALA A 35 -14.81 -21.82 9.83
CA ALA A 35 -14.02 -21.13 8.82
C ALA A 35 -13.30 -19.95 9.49
N ILE A 36 -11.98 -20.07 9.65
CA ILE A 36 -11.14 -18.89 9.78
C ILE A 36 -11.11 -18.32 8.37
N ALA A 37 -12.23 -17.76 7.92
CA ALA A 37 -12.22 -16.92 6.75
C ALA A 37 -11.18 -15.84 7.07
N PRO A 38 -10.16 -15.62 6.21
CA PRO A 38 -9.40 -14.39 6.32
C PRO A 38 -10.46 -13.29 6.33
N HIS A 39 -10.53 -12.57 7.44
CA HIS A 39 -11.43 -11.43 7.52
C HIS A 39 -10.94 -10.54 6.39
N ALA A 40 -11.75 -10.39 5.34
CA ALA A 40 -11.48 -9.40 4.32
C ALA A 40 -11.31 -8.09 5.09
N ALA A 41 -10.07 -7.63 5.20
CA ALA A 41 -9.79 -6.31 5.72
C ALA A 41 -10.69 -5.39 4.91
N ALA A 42 -11.48 -4.54 5.56
CA ALA A 42 -12.32 -3.62 4.84
C ALA A 42 -11.39 -2.64 4.14
N GLU A 43 -10.95 -2.99 2.92
CA GLU A 43 -10.23 -2.10 2.04
C GLU A 43 -11.21 -0.99 1.68
N VAL A 44 -10.88 0.20 2.18
CA VAL A 44 -11.66 1.40 1.92
C VAL A 44 -10.93 2.19 0.87
N ASN A 45 -11.65 2.60 -0.17
CA ASN A 45 -11.11 3.52 -1.15
C ASN A 45 -10.73 4.85 -0.49
N VAL A 46 -9.56 5.36 -0.85
CA VAL A 46 -9.07 6.69 -0.49
C VAL A 46 -9.09 7.51 -1.77
N LEU A 47 -10.26 8.08 -2.09
CA LEU A 47 -10.52 8.74 -3.38
C LEU A 47 -10.20 10.23 -3.39
N THR A 48 -9.97 10.82 -2.22
CA THR A 48 -9.69 12.24 -2.04
C THR A 48 -8.67 12.42 -0.92
N ALA A 49 -8.03 13.58 -0.88
CA ALA A 49 -7.23 14.02 0.26
C ALA A 49 -8.04 13.86 1.56
N ASN A 50 -7.38 13.34 2.59
CA ASN A 50 -7.96 13.06 3.90
C ASN A 50 -9.12 12.03 3.90
N TYR A 51 -9.01 10.99 3.07
CA TYR A 51 -9.89 9.81 2.98
C TYR A 51 -11.26 10.04 2.34
N ASN A 52 -12.02 11.04 2.78
CA ASN A 52 -13.38 11.29 2.30
C ASN A 52 -13.71 12.79 2.29
N ASN A 53 -14.91 13.15 1.79
CA ASN A 53 -15.35 14.55 1.70
C ASN A 53 -15.45 15.25 3.06
N ALA A 54 -15.65 14.50 4.15
CA ALA A 54 -15.64 15.02 5.52
C ALA A 54 -14.22 15.15 6.11
N ARG A 55 -13.18 14.79 5.35
CA ARG A 55 -11.76 14.91 5.69
C ARG A 55 -11.39 14.21 7.00
N THR A 56 -11.96 13.05 7.27
CA THR A 56 -11.81 12.36 8.56
C THR A 56 -10.40 11.86 8.85
N ASN A 57 -9.52 11.73 7.84
CA ASN A 57 -8.17 11.18 8.00
C ASN A 57 -8.11 9.79 8.68
N ALA A 58 -9.17 8.99 8.54
CA ALA A 58 -9.29 7.73 9.25
C ALA A 58 -10.02 6.67 8.41
N ASN A 59 -9.57 5.42 8.55
CA ASN A 59 -10.32 4.23 8.16
C ASN A 59 -11.01 3.63 9.41
N PRO A 60 -12.28 3.96 9.70
CA PRO A 60 -12.99 3.40 10.86
C PRO A 60 -13.31 1.90 10.70
N ASN A 61 -13.13 1.33 9.50
CA ASN A 61 -13.38 -0.07 9.20
C ASN A 61 -12.11 -0.94 9.23
N GLU A 62 -10.97 -0.40 9.65
CA GLU A 62 -9.72 -1.16 9.79
C GLU A 62 -9.88 -2.28 10.84
N ARG A 63 -9.60 -3.52 10.43
CA ARG A 63 -9.73 -4.71 11.29
C ARG A 63 -8.52 -5.63 11.22
N ALA A 64 -7.63 -5.44 10.25
CA ALA A 64 -6.46 -6.29 10.08
C ALA A 64 -5.33 -5.83 10.99
N LEU A 65 -5.06 -4.53 11.07
CA LEU A 65 -4.02 -3.96 11.93
C LEU A 65 -4.61 -3.46 13.25
N ASN A 66 -3.95 -3.79 14.36
CA ASN A 66 -4.32 -3.36 15.70
C ASN A 66 -3.08 -3.24 16.60
N SER A 67 -3.27 -2.73 17.82
CA SER A 67 -2.18 -2.51 18.78
C SER A 67 -1.44 -3.78 19.21
N VAL A 68 -2.02 -4.96 19.02
CA VAL A 68 -1.38 -6.24 19.35
C VAL A 68 -0.46 -6.70 18.22
N ASN A 69 -0.87 -6.52 16.96
CA ASN A 69 -0.14 -7.06 15.81
C ASN A 69 0.74 -6.05 15.07
N VAL A 70 0.63 -4.75 15.36
CA VAL A 70 1.60 -3.74 14.94
C VAL A 70 2.80 -3.78 15.89
N SER A 71 3.65 -4.79 15.71
CA SER A 71 4.89 -4.99 16.46
C SER A 71 6.07 -5.23 15.50
N PRO A 72 7.33 -4.95 15.90
CA PRO A 72 8.49 -5.20 15.04
C PRO A 72 8.63 -6.65 14.56
N ALA A 73 8.05 -7.62 15.27
CA ALA A 73 8.08 -9.03 14.91
C ALA A 73 7.05 -9.43 13.84
N GLN A 74 5.98 -8.63 13.67
CA GLN A 74 4.82 -8.99 12.84
C GLN A 74 4.49 -7.94 11.77
N PHE A 75 4.94 -6.71 11.98
CA PHE A 75 4.70 -5.58 11.10
C PHE A 75 6.02 -5.06 10.53
N GLY A 76 6.09 -5.00 9.22
CA GLY A 76 7.29 -4.62 8.50
C GLY A 76 6.99 -4.03 7.14
N LYS A 77 8.05 -3.59 6.50
CA LYS A 77 8.04 -3.11 5.12
C LYS A 77 7.85 -4.29 4.17
N LEU A 78 6.90 -4.16 3.23
CA LEU A 78 6.70 -5.15 2.18
C LEU A 78 7.59 -4.92 0.98
N PHE A 79 7.51 -3.74 0.38
CA PHE A 79 8.29 -3.38 -0.81
C PHE A 79 8.44 -1.86 -0.94
N THR A 80 9.14 -1.43 -1.99
CA THR A 80 9.27 -0.03 -2.41
C THR A 80 8.91 0.11 -3.87
N LEU A 81 8.26 1.23 -4.19
CA LEU A 81 7.95 1.65 -5.55
C LEU A 81 8.75 2.93 -5.84
N PRO A 82 9.67 2.93 -6.82
CA PRO A 82 10.48 4.10 -7.12
C PRO A 82 9.65 5.17 -7.83
N VAL A 83 9.89 6.43 -7.48
CA VAL A 83 9.34 7.60 -8.17
C VAL A 83 10.45 8.61 -8.44
N ASP A 84 10.17 9.58 -9.32
CA ASP A 84 11.16 10.56 -9.77
C ASP A 84 11.37 11.76 -8.85
N GLY A 85 10.48 12.03 -7.88
CA GLY A 85 10.51 13.25 -7.09
C GLY A 85 9.89 13.12 -5.70
N PHE A 86 9.90 14.23 -4.97
CA PHE A 86 9.32 14.28 -3.63
C PHE A 86 7.80 14.09 -3.68
N ILE A 87 7.27 13.35 -2.70
CA ILE A 87 5.83 13.15 -2.56
C ILE A 87 5.39 13.95 -1.35
N THR A 88 4.62 15.02 -1.61
CA THR A 88 4.03 15.89 -0.59
C THR A 88 2.52 15.72 -0.50
N ALA A 89 1.89 15.17 -1.54
CA ALA A 89 0.49 14.81 -1.57
C ALA A 89 0.25 13.44 -0.89
N GLN A 90 -0.94 13.27 -0.32
CA GLN A 90 -1.39 11.97 0.14
C GLN A 90 -1.63 11.06 -1.09
N PRO A 91 -1.08 9.84 -1.11
CA PRO A 91 -1.41 8.86 -2.13
C PRO A 91 -2.88 8.49 -2.09
N LEU A 92 -3.47 8.29 -3.26
CA LEU A 92 -4.83 7.79 -3.37
C LEU A 92 -4.81 6.28 -3.60
N TYR A 93 -5.79 5.59 -3.06
CA TYR A 93 -5.91 4.14 -3.16
C TYR A 93 -7.30 3.77 -3.65
N VAL A 94 -7.37 2.88 -4.64
CA VAL A 94 -8.62 2.38 -5.21
C VAL A 94 -8.53 0.87 -5.36
N GLN A 95 -9.46 0.15 -4.74
CA GLN A 95 -9.55 -1.29 -4.88
C GLN A 95 -10.26 -1.69 -6.18
N ASN A 96 -9.97 -2.90 -6.66
CA ASN A 96 -10.68 -3.55 -7.76
C ASN A 96 -10.78 -2.74 -9.06
N VAL A 97 -9.70 -2.07 -9.44
CA VAL A 97 -9.59 -1.33 -10.71
C VAL A 97 -9.26 -2.30 -11.84
N ALA A 98 -10.05 -2.29 -12.91
CA ALA A 98 -9.72 -3.01 -14.14
C ALA A 98 -8.58 -2.29 -14.88
N ILE A 99 -7.40 -2.92 -14.96
CA ILE A 99 -6.24 -2.45 -15.71
C ILE A 99 -6.21 -3.16 -17.08
N PRO A 100 -6.22 -2.41 -18.20
CA PRO A 100 -6.18 -3.00 -19.54
C PRO A 100 -5.02 -3.98 -19.71
N GLY A 101 -5.32 -5.21 -20.13
CA GLY A 101 -4.34 -6.27 -20.36
C GLY A 101 -3.66 -6.83 -19.10
N LYS A 102 -4.01 -6.36 -17.89
CA LYS A 102 -3.41 -6.84 -16.62
C LYS A 102 -4.42 -7.40 -15.63
N GLY A 103 -5.73 -7.23 -15.87
CA GLY A 103 -6.78 -7.75 -15.00
C GLY A 103 -7.23 -6.75 -13.94
N THR A 104 -7.79 -7.23 -12.82
CA THR A 104 -8.30 -6.38 -11.74
C THR A 104 -7.26 -6.27 -10.63
N HIS A 105 -6.95 -5.04 -10.21
CA HIS A 105 -5.89 -4.74 -9.25
C HIS A 105 -6.34 -3.71 -8.23
N ASN A 106 -5.72 -3.75 -7.06
CA ASN A 106 -5.71 -2.62 -6.14
C ASN A 106 -4.64 -1.64 -6.60
N VAL A 107 -4.98 -0.36 -6.70
CA VAL A 107 -4.11 0.64 -7.33
C VAL A 107 -3.83 1.76 -6.36
N VAL A 108 -2.54 2.09 -6.22
CA VAL A 108 -2.10 3.33 -5.61
C VAL A 108 -1.74 4.35 -6.70
N TYR A 109 -2.32 5.54 -6.59
CA TYR A 109 -1.94 6.70 -7.40
C TYR A 109 -1.04 7.64 -6.61
N VAL A 110 0.05 8.04 -7.25
CA VAL A 110 1.13 8.80 -6.61
C VAL A 110 1.47 10.02 -7.46
N ALA A 111 1.41 11.20 -6.87
CA ALA A 111 1.85 12.44 -7.50
C ALA A 111 3.15 12.95 -6.86
N THR A 112 4.11 13.37 -7.67
CA THR A 112 5.40 13.92 -7.22
C THR A 112 5.52 15.41 -7.49
N MET A 113 6.43 16.07 -6.80
CA MET A 113 6.80 17.48 -7.04
C MET A 113 7.44 17.71 -8.42
N HIS A 114 7.78 16.66 -9.17
CA HIS A 114 8.23 16.77 -10.56
C HIS A 114 7.08 16.77 -11.56
N ASN A 115 5.84 17.02 -11.10
CA ASN A 115 4.63 16.96 -11.91
C ASN A 115 4.40 15.59 -12.56
N SER A 116 4.96 14.53 -11.97
CA SER A 116 4.73 13.16 -12.41
C SER A 116 3.58 12.52 -11.61
N VAL A 117 2.72 11.78 -12.30
CA VAL A 117 1.68 10.93 -11.72
C VAL A 117 1.93 9.49 -12.13
N TYR A 118 1.88 8.58 -11.16
CA TYR A 118 2.07 7.15 -11.34
C TYR A 118 0.83 6.39 -10.88
N ALA A 119 0.57 5.25 -11.52
CA ALA A 119 -0.33 4.22 -11.01
C ALA A 119 0.47 2.92 -10.78
N PHE A 120 0.49 2.41 -9.56
CA PHE A 120 1.15 1.16 -9.22
C PHE A 120 0.14 0.13 -8.71
N ASP A 121 0.47 -1.14 -8.88
CA ASP A 121 -0.14 -2.23 -8.12
C ASP A 121 0.16 -2.04 -6.62
N ALA A 122 -0.87 -2.08 -5.78
CA ALA A 122 -0.76 -1.91 -4.34
C ALA A 122 -0.40 -3.20 -3.60
N ASP A 123 -0.47 -4.36 -4.26
CA ASP A 123 -0.27 -5.68 -3.67
C ASP A 123 1.04 -6.33 -4.08
N THR A 124 1.68 -5.89 -5.17
CA THR A 124 2.91 -6.48 -5.68
C THR A 124 4.00 -5.45 -5.97
N GLN A 125 5.26 -5.86 -5.80
CA GLN A 125 6.40 -5.05 -6.24
C GLN A 125 6.56 -5.16 -7.75
N GLY A 126 6.58 -4.02 -8.44
CA GLY A 126 6.81 -3.98 -9.87
C GLY A 126 6.81 -2.56 -10.43
N ASP A 127 6.92 -2.49 -11.75
CA ASP A 127 6.81 -1.22 -12.49
C ASP A 127 5.38 -0.66 -12.40
N SER A 128 5.26 0.66 -12.55
CA SER A 128 3.96 1.31 -12.66
C SER A 128 3.16 0.76 -13.83
N PHE A 129 1.84 0.64 -13.68
CA PHE A 129 0.93 0.40 -14.81
C PHE A 129 1.05 1.51 -15.85
N TRP A 130 1.18 2.75 -15.41
CA TRP A 130 1.49 3.90 -16.25
C TRP A 130 2.14 5.00 -15.43
N HIS A 131 2.83 5.89 -16.13
CA HIS A 131 3.43 7.12 -15.64
C HIS A 131 3.15 8.24 -16.64
N VAL A 132 2.73 9.40 -16.13
CA VAL A 132 2.51 10.60 -16.93
C VAL A 132 3.23 11.76 -16.27
N ASN A 133 4.02 12.51 -17.04
CA ASN A 133 4.57 13.80 -16.61
C ASN A 133 3.68 14.92 -17.17
N LEU A 134 3.21 15.80 -16.30
CA LEU A 134 2.27 16.88 -16.61
C LEU A 134 2.98 18.21 -16.93
N GLY A 135 4.30 18.19 -17.07
CA GLY A 135 5.13 19.35 -17.36
C GLY A 135 6.28 19.53 -16.37
N PRO A 136 7.02 20.64 -16.46
CA PRO A 136 8.12 20.96 -15.55
C PRO A 136 7.69 20.99 -14.08
N ALA A 137 8.61 20.71 -13.16
CA ALA A 137 8.37 20.80 -11.71
C ALA A 137 7.97 22.22 -11.28
N VAL A 138 7.16 22.34 -10.22
CA VAL A 138 6.75 23.63 -9.64
C VAL A 138 6.81 23.57 -8.10
N PRO A 139 7.47 24.52 -7.41
CA PRO A 139 8.38 25.55 -7.96
C PRO A 139 9.56 24.92 -8.70
N ALA A 140 10.06 25.60 -9.72
CA ALA A 140 11.22 25.17 -10.49
C ALA A 140 12.51 25.22 -9.66
#